data_AF-A0A925V590-F1
#
_entry.id   AF-A0A925V590-F1
#
_cell.length_a   1.000
_cell.length_b   1.000
_cell.length_c   1.000
_cell.angle_alpha   90.00
_cell.angle_beta   90.00
_cell.angle_gamma   90.00
#
_symmetry.space_group_name_H-M   'P 1'
#
loop_
_entity.id
_entity.type
_entity.pdbx_description
1 polymer ?
#
loop_
_entity_poly.entity_id
_entity_poly.type
_entity_poly.pdbx_seq_one_letter_code
_entity_poly.pdbx_strand_id
1 'polypeptide(L)'
;LYVELERWADAVPLLAIAAADAPEDANLAASQSRALLRTGDRIGAAAAAARTIRNNPFVPTVHCDLAELSDDIVIAARERKLCAP
;
A
#
# COMPACT_ATOMS: atom_id res chain seq x y z
N LEU A 1 1.15 -15.05 -0.41
CA LEU A 1 2.28 -15.68 -1.12
C LEU A 1 3.15 -14.71 -1.94
N TYR A 2 2.73 -14.16 -3.09
CA TYR A 2 3.65 -13.34 -3.92
C TYR A 2 4.21 -12.09 -3.21
N VAL A 3 3.37 -11.40 -2.44
CA VAL A 3 3.76 -10.26 -1.60
C VAL A 3 4.71 -10.68 -0.48
N GLU A 4 4.48 -11.83 0.15
CA GLU A 4 5.34 -12.38 1.22
C GLU A 4 6.70 -12.85 0.67
N LEU A 5 6.73 -13.28 -0.59
CA LEU A 5 7.95 -13.66 -1.30
C LEU A 5 8.63 -12.47 -2.00
N GLU A 6 8.14 -11.25 -1.78
CA GLU A 6 8.63 -10.02 -2.41
C GLU A 6 8.69 -10.05 -3.94
N ARG A 7 7.85 -10.89 -4.56
CA ARG A 7 7.70 -10.98 -6.02
C ARG A 7 6.75 -9.90 -6.50
N TRP A 8 7.15 -8.64 -6.35
CA TRP A 8 6.30 -7.47 -6.54
C TRP A 8 5.70 -7.37 -7.95
N ALA A 9 6.52 -7.55 -8.99
CA ALA A 9 6.07 -7.48 -10.38
C ALA A 9 5.01 -8.54 -10.71
N ASP A 10 5.14 -9.74 -10.14
CA ASP A 10 4.15 -10.82 -10.30
C ASP A 10 2.89 -10.57 -9.46
N ALA A 11 3.04 -9.91 -8.32
CA ALA A 11 1.93 -9.61 -7.41
C ALA A 11 0.98 -8.54 -7.96
N VAL A 12 1.52 -7.49 -8.60
CA VAL A 12 0.75 -6.35 -9.11
C VAL A 12 -0.49 -6.76 -9.94
N PRO A 13 -0.37 -7.59 -11.01
CA PRO A 13 -1.54 -7.96 -11.82
C PRO A 13 -2.57 -8.78 -11.03
N LEU A 14 -2.13 -9.65 -10.11
CA LEU A 14 -3.02 -10.48 -9.29
C LEU A 14 -3.78 -9.62 -8.27
N LEU A 15 -3.09 -8.68 -7.64
CA LEU A 15 -3.67 -7.73 -6.69
C LEU A 15 -4.66 -6.78 -7.38
N ALA A 16 -4.41 -6.41 -8.64
CA ALA A 16 -5.36 -5.61 -9.42
C ALA A 16 -6.67 -6.36 -9.69
N ILE A 17 -6.60 -7.65 -10.03
CA ILE A 17 -7.79 -8.50 -10.21
C ILE A 17 -8.55 -8.64 -8.89
N ALA A 18 -7.84 -8.99 -7.81
CA ALA A 18 -8.45 -9.14 -6.50
C ALA A 18 -9.10 -7.83 -6.01
N ALA A 19 -8.46 -6.69 -6.22
CA ALA A 19 -8.99 -5.39 -5.80
C ALA A 19 -10.25 -4.96 -6.59
N ALA A 20 -10.45 -5.51 -7.78
CA ALA A 20 -11.69 -5.32 -8.54
C ALA A 20 -12.85 -6.15 -7.98
N ASP A 21 -12.56 -7.32 -7.40
CA ASP A 21 -13.54 -8.23 -6.80
C ASP A 21 -13.88 -7.83 -5.35
N ALA A 22 -12.89 -7.37 -4.59
CA ALA A 22 -13.02 -6.97 -3.19
C ALA A 22 -12.48 -5.54 -2.94
N PRO A 23 -13.15 -4.49 -3.45
CA PRO A 23 -12.67 -3.11 -3.36
C PRO A 23 -12.64 -2.54 -1.94
N GLU A 24 -13.41 -3.12 -1.01
CA GLU A 24 -13.46 -2.76 0.41
C GLU A 24 -12.37 -3.42 1.27
N ASP A 25 -11.65 -4.43 0.77
CA ASP A 25 -10.59 -5.09 1.54
C ASP A 25 -9.37 -4.17 1.69
N ALA A 26 -9.20 -3.63 2.89
CA ALA A 26 -8.11 -2.74 3.22
C ALA A 26 -6.74 -3.43 3.24
N ASN A 27 -6.65 -4.71 3.65
CA ASN A 27 -5.38 -5.44 3.67
C ASN A 27 -4.90 -5.74 2.25
N LEU A 28 -5.86 -6.05 1.37
CA LEU A 28 -5.60 -6.21 -0.05
C LEU A 28 -5.13 -4.90 -0.68
N ALA A 29 -5.81 -3.79 -0.40
CA ALA A 29 -5.41 -2.46 -0.86
C ALA A 29 -4.01 -2.07 -0.35
N ALA A 30 -3.66 -2.40 0.89
CA ALA A 30 -2.33 -2.15 1.46
C ALA A 30 -1.26 -2.97 0.74
N SER A 31 -1.53 -4.26 0.52
CA SER A 31 -0.64 -5.14 -0.24
C SER A 31 -0.42 -4.65 -1.67
N GLN A 32 -1.47 -4.13 -2.31
CA GLN A 32 -1.39 -3.50 -3.63
C GLN A 32 -0.56 -2.22 -3.61
N SER A 33 -0.74 -1.36 -2.59
CA SER A 33 0.06 -0.15 -2.42
C SER A 33 1.55 -0.48 -2.35
N ARG A 34 1.93 -1.44 -1.50
CA ARG A 34 3.30 -1.91 -1.35
C ARG A 34 3.87 -2.47 -2.65
N ALA A 35 3.13 -3.35 -3.33
CA ALA A 35 3.61 -3.94 -4.57
C ALA A 35 3.86 -2.88 -5.65
N LEU A 36 2.92 -1.95 -5.84
CA LEU A 36 3.04 -0.86 -6.81
C LEU A 36 4.22 0.07 -6.47
N LEU A 37 4.40 0.39 -5.19
CA LEU A 37 5.52 1.22 -4.72
C LEU A 37 6.86 0.54 -5.02
N ARG A 38 6.98 -0.75 -4.74
CA ARG A 38 8.21 -1.54 -4.99
C ARG A 38 8.49 -1.75 -6.48
N THR A 39 7.48 -1.66 -7.34
CA THR A 39 7.67 -1.64 -8.80
C THR A 39 7.81 -0.23 -9.39
N GLY A 40 7.82 0.82 -8.56
CA GLY A 40 8.03 2.20 -8.99
C GLY A 40 6.78 2.95 -9.44
N ASP A 41 5.59 2.34 -9.41
CA ASP A 41 4.33 3.03 -9.70
C ASP A 41 3.83 3.78 -8.46
N ARG A 42 4.43 4.95 -8.22
CA ARG A 42 4.10 5.81 -7.07
C ARG A 42 2.65 6.32 -7.12
N ILE A 43 2.11 6.56 -8.31
CA ILE A 43 0.74 7.09 -8.47
C ILE A 43 -0.27 5.99 -8.11
N GLY A 44 -0.10 4.80 -8.67
CA GLY A 44 -0.93 3.64 -8.35
C GLY A 44 -0.83 3.26 -6.87
N ALA A 45 0.39 3.29 -6.31
CA ALA A 45 0.62 3.02 -4.90
C ALA A 45 -0.13 4.00 -3.99
N ALA A 46 -0.08 5.30 -4.29
CA ALA A 46 -0.81 6.32 -3.55
C ALA A 46 -2.34 6.12 -3.62
N ALA A 47 -2.86 5.75 -4.78
CA ALA A 47 -4.29 5.45 -4.94
C ALA A 47 -4.73 4.24 -4.10
N ALA A 48 -3.91 3.18 -4.05
CA ALA A 48 -4.16 2.00 -3.23
C ALA A 48 -4.01 2.29 -1.73
N ALA A 49 -3.02 3.10 -1.34
CA ALA A 49 -2.86 3.56 0.04
C ALA A 49 -4.09 4.36 0.50
N ALA A 50 -4.59 5.26 -0.35
CA ALA A 50 -5.80 6.04 -0.06
C ALA A 50 -7.04 5.14 0.09
N ARG A 51 -7.16 4.04 -0.69
CA ARG A 51 -8.22 3.05 -0.48
C ARG A 51 -8.10 2.36 0.87
N THR A 52 -6.88 1.95 1.24
CA THR A 52 -6.62 1.33 2.55
C THR A 52 -7.11 2.24 3.68
N ILE A 53 -6.67 3.51 3.72
CA ILE A 53 -7.05 4.45 4.77
C ILE A 53 -8.56 4.71 4.81
N ARG A 54 -9.23 4.80 3.65
CA ARG A 54 -10.69 4.98 3.60
C ARG A 54 -11.44 3.79 4.19
N ASN A 55 -10.97 2.57 3.95
CA ASN A 55 -11.66 1.35 4.35
C ASN A 55 -11.29 0.92 5.78
N ASN A 56 -10.00 1.00 6.13
CA ASN A 56 -9.49 0.74 7.47
C ASN A 56 -8.14 1.48 7.70
N PRO A 57 -8.12 2.56 8.49
CA PRO A 57 -6.90 3.32 8.78
C PRO A 57 -5.98 2.63 9.79
N PHE A 58 -6.33 1.47 10.32
CA PHE A 58 -5.51 0.75 11.32
C PHE A 58 -4.60 -0.32 10.72
N VAL A 59 -4.52 -0.44 9.38
CA VAL A 59 -3.59 -1.34 8.71
C VAL A 59 -2.16 -0.77 8.85
N PRO A 60 -1.26 -1.36 9.66
CA PRO A 60 -0.01 -0.68 9.99
C PRO A 60 0.94 -0.53 8.80
N THR A 61 0.91 -1.49 7.87
CA THR A 61 1.82 -1.54 6.72
C THR A 61 1.61 -0.38 5.74
N VAL A 62 0.39 0.13 5.59
CA VAL A 62 0.15 1.26 4.67
C VAL A 62 0.78 2.55 5.16
N HIS A 63 0.95 2.73 6.48
CA HIS A 63 1.64 3.89 7.02
C HIS A 63 3.13 3.90 6.65
N CYS A 64 3.75 2.73 6.50
CA CYS A 64 5.11 2.63 5.97
C CYS A 64 5.17 3.12 4.51
N ASP A 65 4.18 2.74 3.69
CA ASP A 65 4.13 3.10 2.28
C ASP A 65 3.81 4.60 2.10
N LEU A 66 2.88 5.14 2.89
CA LEU A 66 2.56 6.58 2.92
C LEU A 66 3.76 7.44 3.32
N ALA A 67 4.58 6.97 4.26
CA ALA A 67 5.81 7.64 4.66
C ALA A 67 6.86 7.73 3.54
N GLU A 68 6.92 6.72 2.66
CA GLU A 68 7.84 6.67 1.52
C GLU A 68 7.29 7.43 0.30
N LEU A 69 5.97 7.51 0.18
CA LEU A 69 5.27 8.25 -0.87
C LEU A 69 5.24 9.76 -0.63
N SER A 70 5.30 10.22 0.62
CA SER A 70 5.14 11.63 0.96
C SER A 70 6.41 12.44 0.71
N ASP A 71 6.27 13.53 -0.05
CA ASP A 71 7.33 14.53 -0.25
C ASP A 71 7.37 15.57 0.90
N ASP A 72 6.38 15.59 1.78
CA ASP A 72 6.34 16.45 2.96
C ASP A 72 6.96 15.72 4.16
N ILE A 73 8.06 16.27 4.67
CA ILE A 73 8.82 15.67 5.77
C ILE A 73 8.00 15.53 7.06
N VAL A 74 7.04 16.42 7.32
CA VAL A 74 6.18 16.38 8.50
C VAL A 74 5.18 15.23 8.39
N ILE A 75 4.55 15.10 7.23
CA ILE A 75 3.62 14.00 6.94
C ILE A 75 4.39 12.68 6.98
N ALA A 76 5.52 12.58 6.27
CA ALA A 76 6.34 11.39 6.27
C ALA A 76 6.77 10.98 7.69
N ALA A 77 7.19 11.93 8.53
CA ALA A 77 7.55 11.63 9.92
C ALA A 77 6.36 11.16 10.77
N ARG A 78 5.15 11.68 10.53
CA ARG A 78 3.93 11.21 11.20
C ARG A 78 3.61 9.77 10.80
N GLU A 79 3.62 9.47 9.50
CA GLU A 79 3.30 8.15 8.98
C GLU A 79 4.33 7.09 9.45
N ARG A 80 5.63 7.44 9.51
CA ARG A 80 6.66 6.54 10.07
C ARG A 80 6.42 6.13 11.52
N LYS A 81 5.77 6.98 12.33
CA LYS A 81 5.43 6.62 13.73
C LYS A 81 4.31 5.59 13.81
N LEU A 82 3.49 5.51 12.78
CA LEU A 82 2.34 4.59 12.68
C LEU A 82 2.69 3.31 11.92
N CYS A 83 3.79 3.34 11.16
CA CYS A 83 4.40 2.16 10.57
C CYS A 83 4.86 1.19 11.68
N ALA A 84 4.20 0.04 11.79
CA ALA A 84 4.67 -1.09 12.58
C ALA A 84 5.25 -2.15 11.63
N PRO A 85 6.51 -2.60 11.84
CA PRO A 85 7.13 -3.66 11.04
C PRO A 85 6.50 -5.03 11.31
#